data_AF-A0A2G4JMQ7-F1
#
_entry.id   AF-A0A2G4JMQ7-F1
#
_cell.length_a   1.000
_cell.length_b   1.000
_cell.length_c   1.000
_cell.angle_alpha   90.00
_cell.angle_beta   90.00
_cell.angle_gamma   90.00
#
_symmetry.space_group_name_H-M   'P 1'
#
loop_
_entity.id
_entity.type
_entity.pdbx_description
1 polymer ?
#
loop_
_entity_poly.entity_id
_entity_poly.type
_entity_poly.pdbx_seq_one_letter_code
_entity_poly.pdbx_strand_id
1 'polypeptide(L)'
;MTATVVDSGILSALFNPRDQWHERAAIFFKANSREAVVPLSILGEVAYMVEEKRGSRGPRSLADWLPRASFSWHRCCPRTCDE
;
A
#
# COMPACT_ATOMS: atom_id res chain seq x y z
N MET A 1 -7.47 0.26 19.41
CA MET A 1 -6.99 0.81 18.13
C MET A 1 -7.20 -0.25 17.06
N THR A 2 -7.88 0.09 15.98
CA THR A 2 -8.16 -0.81 14.85
C THR A 2 -7.30 -0.40 13.68
N ALA A 3 -6.32 -1.23 13.30
CA ALA A 3 -5.51 -1.00 12.11
C ALA A 3 -6.27 -1.45 10.86
N THR A 4 -6.17 -0.69 9.76
CA THR A 4 -6.74 -1.07 8.47
C THR A 4 -5.64 -1.63 7.59
N VAL A 5 -5.74 -2.90 7.23
CA VAL A 5 -4.82 -3.51 6.27
C VAL A 5 -5.19 -3.03 4.87
N VAL A 6 -4.22 -2.46 4.18
CA VAL A 6 -4.40 -1.96 2.81
C VAL A 6 -4.02 -3.04 1.82
N ASP A 7 -4.89 -3.29 0.86
CA ASP A 7 -4.70 -4.25 -0.23
C ASP A 7 -4.01 -3.62 -1.46
N SER A 8 -3.51 -4.47 -2.35
CA SER A 8 -2.79 -4.07 -3.57
C SER A 8 -3.64 -3.18 -4.50
N GLY A 9 -4.96 -3.38 -4.55
CA GLY A 9 -5.87 -2.58 -5.39
C GLY A 9 -5.91 -1.10 -5.00
N ILE A 10 -6.01 -0.79 -3.71
CA ILE A 10 -6.02 0.60 -3.21
C ILE A 10 -4.68 1.27 -3.49
N LEU A 11 -3.58 0.56 -3.27
CA LEU A 11 -2.24 1.07 -3.58
C LEU A 11 -2.04 1.28 -5.08
N SER A 12 -2.47 0.35 -5.93
CA SER A 12 -2.40 0.51 -7.39
C SER A 12 -3.18 1.74 -7.85
N ALA A 13 -4.37 1.97 -7.32
CA ALA A 13 -5.18 3.16 -7.65
C ALA A 13 -4.49 4.45 -7.15
N LEU A 14 -3.93 4.43 -5.94
CA LEU A 14 -3.17 5.57 -5.39
C LEU A 14 -2.01 5.96 -6.31
N PHE A 15 -1.30 4.99 -6.87
CA PHE A 15 -0.16 5.24 -7.76
C PHE A 15 -0.54 5.35 -9.24
N ASN A 16 -1.81 5.28 -9.63
CA ASN A 16 -2.25 5.45 -11.02
C ASN A 16 -3.31 6.57 -11.16
N PRO A 17 -2.91 7.81 -11.53
CA PRO A 17 -3.81 8.95 -11.72
C PRO A 17 -4.87 8.77 -12.80
N ARG A 18 -4.70 7.79 -13.69
CA ARG A 18 -5.70 7.43 -14.70
C ARG A 18 -6.70 6.40 -14.20
N ASP A 19 -6.49 5.84 -13.00
CA ASP A 19 -7.43 4.92 -12.37
C ASP A 19 -8.63 5.69 -11.86
N GLN A 20 -9.84 5.22 -12.17
CA GLN A 20 -11.09 5.84 -11.72
C GLN A 20 -11.21 5.91 -10.18
N TRP A 21 -10.44 5.10 -9.44
CA TRP A 21 -10.43 5.08 -7.98
C TRP A 21 -9.32 5.95 -7.37
N HIS A 22 -8.49 6.62 -8.18
CA HIS A 22 -7.33 7.37 -7.70
C HIS A 22 -7.67 8.38 -6.60
N GLU A 23 -8.67 9.22 -6.83
CA GLU A 23 -9.08 10.25 -5.86
C GLU A 23 -9.59 9.63 -4.56
N ARG A 24 -10.35 8.54 -4.65
CA ARG A 24 -10.87 7.82 -3.47
C ARG A 24 -9.74 7.20 -2.66
N ALA A 25 -8.75 6.60 -3.33
CA ALA A 25 -7.57 6.04 -2.67
C ALA A 25 -6.73 7.14 -1.98
N ALA A 26 -6.57 8.30 -2.61
CA ALA A 26 -5.87 9.44 -2.02
C ALA A 26 -6.60 9.99 -0.78
N ILE A 27 -7.93 10.12 -0.84
CA ILE A 27 -8.76 10.54 0.30
C ILE A 27 -8.63 9.54 1.46
N PHE A 28 -8.72 8.24 1.17
CA PHE A 28 -8.55 7.18 2.15
C PHE A 28 -7.20 7.30 2.89
N PHE A 29 -6.10 7.42 2.15
CA PHE A 29 -4.77 7.52 2.75
C PHE A 29 -4.56 8.82 3.53
N LYS A 30 -5.12 9.94 3.05
CA LYS A 30 -5.07 11.21 3.79
C LYS A 30 -5.76 11.12 5.14
N ALA A 31 -6.93 10.47 5.19
CA ALA A 31 -7.69 10.31 6.43
C ALA A 31 -7.10 9.26 7.39
N ASN A 32 -6.47 8.20 6.87
CA ASN A 32 -6.07 7.02 7.65
C ASN A 32 -4.56 6.77 7.72
N SER A 33 -3.72 7.73 7.34
CA SER A 33 -2.25 7.56 7.20
C SER A 33 -1.54 6.94 8.41
N ARG A 34 -2.06 7.09 9.63
CA ARG A 34 -1.47 6.52 10.86
C ARG A 34 -1.94 5.10 11.18
N GLU A 35 -3.05 4.66 10.61
CA GLU A 35 -3.70 3.38 10.91
C GLU A 35 -3.69 2.42 9.70
N ALA A 36 -3.29 2.92 8.53
CA ALA A 36 -3.12 2.16 7.31
C ALA A 36 -1.83 1.31 7.37
N VAL A 37 -2.01 -0.01 7.45
CA VAL A 37 -0.92 -0.98 7.43
C VAL A 37 -0.81 -1.57 6.03
N VAL A 38 0.36 -1.43 5.42
CA VAL A 38 0.67 -2.01 4.11
C VAL A 38 1.56 -3.24 4.30
N PRO A 39 1.08 -4.46 4.00
CA PRO A 39 1.91 -5.64 4.03
C PRO A 39 3.09 -5.53 3.06
N LEU A 40 4.30 -5.90 3.51
CA LEU A 40 5.48 -5.84 2.64
C LEU A 40 5.34 -6.72 1.39
N SER A 41 4.64 -7.86 1.52
CA SER A 41 4.44 -8.84 0.45
C SER A 41 3.67 -8.29 -0.74
N ILE A 42 2.75 -7.32 -0.54
CA ILE A 42 1.93 -6.79 -1.63
C ILE A 42 2.64 -5.67 -2.42
N LEU A 43 3.78 -5.17 -1.93
CA LEU A 43 4.49 -4.09 -2.62
C LEU A 43 5.03 -4.51 -3.99
N GLY A 44 5.47 -5.76 -4.13
CA GLY A 44 5.93 -6.30 -5.41
C GLY A 44 4.81 -6.38 -6.44
N GLU A 45 3.61 -6.79 -6.00
CA GLU A 45 2.41 -6.86 -6.83
C GLU A 45 1.98 -5.46 -7.28
N VAL A 46 1.98 -4.48 -6.37
CA VAL A 46 1.68 -3.08 -6.70
C VAL A 46 2.69 -2.52 -7.69
N ALA A 47 3.99 -2.79 -7.50
CA ALA A 47 5.03 -2.35 -8.43
C ALA A 47 4.76 -2.87 -9.85
N TYR A 48 4.46 -4.17 -9.97
CA TYR A 48 4.12 -4.80 -11.24
C TYR A 48 2.87 -4.20 -11.89
N MET A 49 1.78 -4.02 -11.13
CA MET A 49 0.53 -3.45 -11.67
C MET A 49 0.71 -1.99 -12.14
N VAL A 50 1.49 -1.20 -11.41
CA VAL A 50 1.72 0.20 -11.79
C VAL A 50 2.69 0.28 -12.98
N GLU A 51 3.68 -0.60 -13.09
CA GLU A 51 4.53 -0.76 -14.27
C GLU A 51 3.73 -1.06 -15.53
N GLU A 52 2.90 -2.11 -15.48
CA GLU A 52 2.11 -2.60 -16.60
C GLU A 52 1.16 -1.51 -17.11
N LYS A 53 0.49 -0.80 -16.18
CA LYS A 53 -0.48 0.26 -16.53
C LYS A 53 0.17 1.59 -16.93
N ARG A 54 1.37 1.92 -16.45
CA ARG A 54 2.06 3.19 -16.78
C ARG A 54 3.16 3.05 -17.83
N GLY A 55 3.46 1.83 -18.28
CA GLY A 55 4.51 1.56 -19.26
C GLY A 55 5.87 2.07 -18.79
N SER A 56 6.36 1.64 -17.60
CA SER A 56 7.75 1.79 -17.11
C SER A 56 8.03 2.87 -16.04
N ARG A 57 7.05 3.69 -15.60
CA ARG A 57 7.25 4.75 -14.57
C ARG A 57 6.74 4.44 -13.16
N GLY A 58 6.12 3.28 -12.95
CA GLY A 58 5.52 2.90 -11.67
C GLY A 58 6.47 2.67 -10.49
N PRO A 59 7.60 1.96 -10.67
CA PRO A 59 8.48 1.55 -9.57
C PRO A 59 9.15 2.73 -8.92
N ARG A 60 9.46 3.78 -9.68
CA ARG A 60 10.12 4.98 -9.13
C ARG A 60 9.20 5.72 -8.16
N SER A 61 7.93 5.91 -8.52
CA SER A 61 6.96 6.56 -7.61
C SER A 61 6.69 5.73 -6.36
N LEU A 62 6.64 4.40 -6.47
CA LEU A 62 6.49 3.51 -5.31
C LEU A 62 7.75 3.52 -4.44
N ALA A 63 8.93 3.37 -5.06
CA ALA A 63 10.22 3.39 -4.37
C ALA A 63 10.50 4.73 -3.67
N ASP A 64 10.09 5.86 -4.25
CA ASP A 64 10.21 7.18 -3.61
C ASP A 64 9.23 7.37 -2.44
N TRP A 65 8.11 6.64 -2.45
CA TRP A 65 7.10 6.68 -1.39
C TRP A 65 7.51 5.83 -0.17
N LEU A 66 8.13 4.66 -0.39
CA LEU A 66 8.51 3.74 0.68
C LEU A 66 9.30 4.42 1.81
N PRO A 67 10.40 5.17 1.58
CA PRO A 67 11.16 5.82 2.65
C PRO A 67 10.37 6.86 3.46
N ARG A 68 9.26 7.39 2.90
CA ARG A 68 8.39 8.38 3.56
C ARG A 68 7.28 7.73 4.38
N ALA A 69 7.02 6.44 4.15
CA ALA A 69 6.10 5.67 4.95
C ALA A 69 6.81 5.28 6.25
N SER A 70 6.21 5.65 7.40
CA SER A 70 6.68 5.16 8.70
C SER A 70 6.36 3.67 8.80
N PHE A 71 7.33 2.81 8.52
CA PHE A 71 7.16 1.37 8.68
C PHE A 71 7.24 1.00 10.16
N SER A 72 6.10 0.68 10.76
CA SER A 72 6.08 -0.12 11.97
C SER A 72 6.17 -1.59 11.56
N TRP A 73 7.30 -2.23 11.89
CA TRP A 73 7.43 -3.68 11.76
C TRP A 73 6.57 -4.35 12.82
N HIS A 74 5.30 -4.57 12.51
CA HIS A 74 4.48 -5.47 13.30
C HIS A 74 4.90 -6.89 12.95
N ARG A 75 5.66 -7.56 13.84
CA ARG A 75 5.73 -9.02 13.79
C ARG A 75 4.30 -9.52 13.86
N CYS A 76 3.76 -10.04 12.77
CA CYS A 76 2.65 -10.97 12.85
C CYS A 76 3.17 -12.15 13.67
N CYS A 77 2.89 -12.14 14.96
CA CYS A 77 3.13 -13.29 15.82
C CYS A 77 2.24 -14.41 15.26
N PRO A 78 2.81 -15.53 14.78
CA PRO A 78 1.99 -16.63 14.34
C PRO A 78 1.50 -17.35 15.61
N ARG A 79 0.26 -17.03 16.05
CA ARG A 79 -0.54 -17.78 17.05
C ARG A 79 0.00 -17.62 18.50
N THR A 80 -0.74 -17.37 19.58
CA THR A 80 -1.97 -18.03 20.09
C THR A 80 -2.09 -19.47 19.61
N CYS A 81 -1.07 -20.27 19.92
CA CYS A 81 -1.31 -21.67 20.20
C CYS A 81 -1.73 -21.71 21.67
N ASP A 82 -3.05 -21.74 21.90
CA ASP A 82 -3.59 -22.25 23.15
C ASP A 82 -3.16 -23.72 23.27
N GLU A 83 -2.29 -24.00 24.24
CA GLU A 83 -2.30 -25.07 25.26
C GLU A 83 -0.92 -25.19 25.91
#